data_AF-A0A5C4P9W9-F1
#
_entry.id   AF-A0A5C4P9W9-F1
#
_cell.length_a   1.000
_cell.length_b   1.000
_cell.length_c   1.000
_cell.angle_alpha   90.00
_cell.angle_beta   90.00
_cell.angle_gamma   90.00
#
_symmetry.space_group_name_H-M   'P 1'
#
loop_
_entity.id
_entity.type
_entity.pdbx_description
1 polymer ?
#
loop_
_entity_poly.entity_id
_entity_poly.type
_entity_poly.pdbx_seq_one_letter_code
_entity_poly.pdbx_strand_id
1 'polypeptide(L)'
;MDQVHRIEQELDSFKDTLSLYREQLERWYGRAADRASQAADLPSLMGMERLIRFGDNTTVVSSGDDDFLSTVVQCPQGGVMTIESKLESVYDIPLGDIVVDVVAVDSGEVTPVILDAQGLGVFRGDAGKFYRVHVQGEVSPAQIGQLFSSYDGLTTQLTDWLRGEWQGFKPQWAQQSLATSATAVGNGLLAGSWAAIEGVWDSLYLLSDILKDPGQFVDRLGSSASQLMRLAQDAPQVMAKLQLLTSDEAALCLLVRTASLWLEMLPPSEIAGETSEALSTVVVQLLLDLLIGVALTFAGAGAGIAYLAMRLAKHGASLINAVQRFVSAIFAVVNGFMGYVDRYKTVAARGIAAGVKKGRMQLRWDAQRNTTLKKPEPHDDAPAQSKNPNGDSADSAALTRTDGCPVSMVTGEELLTLDDGTLDGRLSFVFTRLYRSSAADQDVGLGRGWSHALAHRLLLEGEQVIWIDQENRRTTFPLPNAQRPAIHNSLARAAIYLGTEPDELIVAQPGEQAPFLHFRDGHLTALSDRYDNRLTIQRNIHGDISRLDNGAGRALQLRYEQRHLIALDYQSFHPALTLDEAWRTEQTLATYRYDARSRLVEAT
;
A
#
# COMPACT_ATOMS: atom_id res chain seq x y z
N MET A 1 -24.48 13.64 -8.41
CA MET A 1 -24.51 12.68 -9.54
C MET A 1 -25.72 11.78 -9.34
N ASP A 2 -26.38 11.37 -10.42
CA ASP A 2 -27.46 10.38 -10.38
C ASP A 2 -26.93 9.02 -9.90
N GLN A 3 -27.66 8.33 -9.02
CA GLN A 3 -27.22 7.07 -8.40
C GLN A 3 -27.08 5.94 -9.42
N VAL A 4 -27.96 5.91 -10.43
CA VAL A 4 -27.87 4.99 -11.56
C VAL A 4 -26.57 5.19 -12.32
N HIS A 5 -26.19 6.45 -12.58
CA HIS A 5 -24.95 6.77 -13.30
C HIS A 5 -23.70 6.33 -12.53
N ARG A 6 -23.69 6.48 -11.20
CA ARG A 6 -22.58 5.99 -10.37
C ARG A 6 -22.46 4.47 -10.40
N ILE A 7 -23.57 3.73 -10.23
CA ILE A 7 -23.55 2.26 -10.30
C ILE A 7 -23.01 1.80 -11.66
N GLU A 8 -23.39 2.47 -12.75
CA GLU A 8 -22.86 2.17 -14.08
C GLU A 8 -21.34 2.39 -14.17
N GLN A 9 -20.83 3.50 -13.61
CA GLN A 9 -19.39 3.76 -13.54
C GLN A 9 -18.64 2.70 -12.71
N GLU A 10 -19.17 2.30 -11.56
CA GLU A 10 -18.57 1.28 -10.69
C GLU A 10 -18.58 -0.11 -11.33
N LEU A 11 -19.61 -0.43 -12.12
CA LEU A 11 -19.66 -1.65 -12.93
C LEU A 11 -18.69 -1.60 -14.12
N ASP A 12 -18.45 -0.42 -14.71
CA ASP A 12 -17.48 -0.23 -15.79
C ASP A 12 -16.04 -0.42 -15.31
N SER A 13 -15.75 0.01 -14.07
CA SER A 13 -14.43 -0.11 -13.44
C SER A 13 -14.16 -1.48 -12.78
N PHE A 14 -15.16 -2.36 -12.64
CA PHE A 14 -15.00 -3.65 -11.97
C PHE A 14 -13.87 -4.52 -12.57
N LYS A 15 -13.68 -4.48 -13.89
CA LYS A 15 -12.59 -5.21 -14.57
C LYS A 15 -11.19 -4.77 -14.12
N ASP A 16 -11.07 -3.54 -13.63
CA ASP A 16 -9.81 -2.92 -13.21
C ASP A 16 -9.53 -3.13 -11.70
N THR A 17 -10.40 -3.88 -10.99
CA THR A 17 -10.32 -4.12 -9.54
C THR A 17 -8.94 -4.64 -9.10
N LEU A 18 -8.32 -5.52 -9.90
CA LEU A 18 -7.02 -6.12 -9.57
C LEU A 18 -5.81 -5.40 -10.19
N SER A 19 -6.01 -4.33 -10.96
CA SER A 19 -4.92 -3.68 -11.72
C SER A 19 -3.79 -3.19 -10.81
N LEU A 20 -4.14 -2.53 -9.70
CA LEU A 20 -3.15 -2.04 -8.72
C LEU A 20 -2.47 -3.21 -7.98
N TYR A 21 -3.24 -4.22 -7.57
CA TYR A 21 -2.70 -5.40 -6.90
C TYR A 21 -1.68 -6.13 -7.80
N ARG A 22 -2.01 -6.27 -9.09
CA ARG A 22 -1.12 -6.84 -10.11
C ARG A 22 0.15 -6.03 -10.28
N GLU A 23 0.04 -4.71 -10.45
CA GLU A 23 1.20 -3.82 -10.63
C GLU A 23 2.13 -3.85 -9.40
N GLN A 24 1.56 -3.84 -8.19
CA GLN A 24 2.34 -3.91 -6.95
C GLN A 24 3.06 -5.26 -6.82
N LEU A 25 2.37 -6.36 -7.13
CA LEU A 25 2.96 -7.69 -7.11
C LEU A 25 4.09 -7.81 -8.14
N GLU A 26 3.86 -7.40 -9.40
CA GLU A 26 4.87 -7.39 -10.46
C GLU A 26 6.09 -6.54 -10.09
N ARG A 27 5.90 -5.34 -9.53
CA ARG A 27 7.00 -4.47 -9.05
C ARG A 27 7.79 -5.09 -7.91
N TRP A 28 7.16 -5.87 -7.04
CA TRP A 28 7.84 -6.47 -5.90
C TRP A 28 8.75 -7.62 -6.35
N TYR A 29 8.25 -8.51 -7.21
CA TYR A 29 9.09 -9.55 -7.82
C TYR A 29 10.16 -8.99 -8.75
N GLY A 30 9.85 -7.93 -9.50
CA GLY A 30 10.83 -7.23 -10.35
C GLY A 30 11.99 -6.64 -9.56
N ARG A 31 11.74 -6.09 -8.36
CA ARG A 31 12.78 -5.53 -7.47
C ARG A 31 13.59 -6.61 -6.74
N ALA A 32 13.03 -7.78 -6.51
CA ALA A 32 13.72 -8.89 -5.82
C ALA A 32 14.74 -9.61 -6.71
N ALA A 33 14.55 -9.61 -8.04
CA ALA A 33 15.54 -10.11 -8.99
C ALA A 33 16.90 -9.38 -8.87
N ASP A 34 16.91 -8.14 -8.38
CA ASP A 34 18.12 -7.34 -8.14
C ASP A 34 18.77 -7.60 -6.75
N ARG A 35 18.13 -8.38 -5.87
CA ARG A 35 18.62 -8.68 -4.50
C ARG A 35 18.45 -10.16 -4.15
N ALA A 36 19.44 -10.97 -4.52
CA ALA A 36 19.45 -12.43 -4.32
C ALA A 36 19.37 -12.93 -2.84
N SER A 37 19.37 -12.05 -1.83
CA SER A 37 19.42 -12.45 -0.41
C SER A 37 18.05 -12.52 0.30
N GLN A 38 16.95 -12.09 -0.34
CA GLN A 38 15.62 -11.96 0.31
C GLN A 38 14.58 -12.97 -0.21
N ALA A 39 15.00 -14.08 -0.85
CA ALA A 39 14.07 -15.05 -1.47
C ALA A 39 13.04 -15.67 -0.49
N ALA A 40 13.30 -15.63 0.82
CA ALA A 40 12.39 -16.11 1.85
C ALA A 40 11.28 -15.11 2.24
N ASP A 41 11.38 -13.84 1.82
CA ASP A 41 10.44 -12.76 2.14
C ASP A 41 9.54 -12.37 0.95
N LEU A 42 9.55 -13.15 -0.14
CA LEU A 42 8.66 -12.93 -1.28
C LEU A 42 7.22 -13.34 -0.92
N PRO A 43 6.19 -12.61 -1.39
CA PRO A 43 4.80 -12.91 -1.02
C PRO A 43 4.34 -14.23 -1.60
N SER A 44 3.95 -15.15 -0.75
CA SER A 44 3.11 -16.30 -1.10
C SER A 44 1.65 -16.00 -0.72
N LEU A 45 0.70 -16.63 -1.42
CA LEU A 45 -0.71 -16.56 -1.03
C LEU A 45 -0.93 -17.29 0.32
N MET A 46 -0.12 -18.31 0.60
CA MET A 46 -0.09 -19.05 1.86
C MET A 46 1.21 -18.79 2.60
N GLY A 47 1.12 -18.40 3.86
CA GLY A 47 2.24 -18.48 4.79
C GLY A 47 2.57 -19.93 5.10
N MET A 48 3.83 -20.18 5.46
CA MET A 48 4.25 -21.48 5.96
C MET A 48 4.78 -21.34 7.38
N GLU A 49 4.12 -21.97 8.34
CA GLU A 49 4.48 -21.87 9.75
C GLU A 49 5.81 -22.56 10.05
N ARG A 50 6.66 -21.87 10.82
CA ARG A 50 7.93 -22.41 11.34
C ARG A 50 7.75 -23.01 12.74
N LEU A 51 7.27 -24.25 12.84
CA LEU A 51 7.19 -24.93 14.12
C LEU A 51 8.55 -25.52 14.52
N ILE A 52 9.17 -24.96 15.56
CA ILE A 52 10.28 -25.58 16.28
C ILE A 52 9.72 -26.15 17.58
N ARG A 53 9.87 -27.46 17.80
CA ARG A 53 9.36 -28.13 19.00
C ARG A 53 10.50 -28.44 19.97
N PHE A 54 10.41 -27.94 21.20
CA PHE A 54 11.23 -28.37 22.33
C PHE A 54 10.34 -29.08 23.36
N GLY A 55 10.30 -30.41 23.32
CA GLY A 55 9.47 -31.21 24.25
C GLY A 55 7.96 -31.08 24.00
N ASP A 56 7.17 -31.06 25.09
CA ASP A 56 5.69 -31.07 25.04
C ASP A 56 5.05 -29.69 24.86
N ASN A 57 5.83 -28.60 24.89
CA ASN A 57 5.33 -27.24 24.66
C ASN A 57 5.54 -26.76 23.22
N THR A 58 4.56 -26.02 22.70
CA THR A 58 4.57 -25.40 21.38
C THR A 58 4.72 -23.89 21.54
N THR A 59 5.69 -23.27 20.87
CA THR A 59 5.77 -21.81 20.70
C THR A 59 5.67 -21.48 19.22
N VAL A 60 4.64 -20.74 18.85
CA VAL A 60 4.48 -20.13 17.52
C VAL A 60 5.42 -18.94 17.45
N VAL A 61 6.29 -18.88 16.44
CA VAL A 61 7.17 -17.72 16.21
C VAL A 61 6.71 -17.05 14.93
N SER A 62 6.24 -15.81 15.07
CA SER A 62 5.82 -14.95 13.96
C SER A 62 7.01 -14.66 13.04
N SER A 63 6.73 -14.49 11.75
CA SER A 63 7.66 -14.23 10.65
C SER A 63 8.29 -12.81 10.67
N GLY A 64 8.44 -12.19 11.85
CA GLY A 64 8.96 -10.83 12.01
C GLY A 64 10.37 -10.70 12.59
N ASP A 65 11.01 -11.80 12.99
CA ASP A 65 12.34 -11.77 13.59
C ASP A 65 13.40 -12.28 12.60
N ASP A 66 14.26 -11.37 12.16
CA ASP A 66 15.39 -11.58 11.22
C ASP A 66 16.48 -12.55 11.74
N ASP A 67 16.37 -13.02 12.98
CA ASP A 67 17.39 -13.85 13.64
C ASP A 67 16.88 -15.27 13.92
N PHE A 68 16.75 -16.13 12.90
CA PHE A 68 16.86 -17.59 13.10
C PHE A 68 17.17 -18.36 11.81
N LEU A 69 18.46 -18.52 11.49
CA LEU A 69 18.94 -19.50 10.52
C LEU A 69 19.21 -20.83 11.22
N SER A 70 18.30 -21.81 11.11
CA SER A 70 18.64 -23.20 10.70
C SER A 70 17.47 -24.19 10.88
N THR A 71 16.50 -24.14 9.98
CA THR A 71 15.55 -25.24 9.78
C THR A 71 16.20 -26.36 8.96
N VAL A 72 17.03 -27.15 9.63
CA VAL A 72 17.86 -28.19 9.01
C VAL A 72 17.57 -29.54 9.67
N VAL A 73 17.50 -30.60 8.85
CA VAL A 73 17.14 -31.95 9.27
C VAL A 73 18.29 -32.91 8.99
N GLN A 74 18.67 -33.70 9.99
CA GLN A 74 19.64 -34.78 9.81
C GLN A 74 18.97 -36.02 9.22
N CYS A 75 19.57 -36.60 8.18
CA CYS A 75 19.10 -37.83 7.56
C CYS A 75 19.30 -39.03 8.50
N PRO A 76 18.26 -39.86 8.74
CA PRO A 76 18.37 -41.02 9.62
C PRO A 76 19.30 -42.09 9.05
N GLN A 77 19.74 -43.02 9.89
CA GLN A 77 20.66 -44.11 9.49
C GLN A 77 20.10 -45.01 8.36
N GLY A 78 18.77 -45.05 8.17
CA GLY A 78 18.13 -45.76 7.07
C GLY A 78 18.13 -45.02 5.72
N GLY A 79 18.65 -43.78 5.67
CA GLY A 79 18.79 -42.99 4.44
C GLY A 79 17.49 -42.49 3.82
N VAL A 80 16.32 -42.76 4.42
CA VAL A 80 15.01 -42.41 3.88
C VAL A 80 14.37 -41.31 4.73
N MET A 81 13.95 -40.24 4.06
CA MET A 81 13.29 -39.08 4.64
C MET A 81 11.92 -38.92 4.00
N THR A 82 10.87 -38.85 4.82
CA THR A 82 9.51 -38.58 4.33
C THR A 82 9.19 -37.11 4.53
N ILE A 83 8.68 -36.48 3.49
CA ILE A 83 8.19 -35.10 3.47
C ILE A 83 6.67 -35.19 3.43
N GLU A 84 6.01 -34.42 4.29
CA GLU A 84 4.56 -34.37 4.42
C GLU A 84 4.09 -32.92 4.36
N SER A 85 3.09 -32.61 3.54
CA SER A 85 2.57 -31.27 3.32
C SER A 85 1.09 -31.21 3.67
N LYS A 86 0.74 -30.33 4.61
CA LYS A 86 -0.60 -30.22 5.16
C LYS A 86 -0.97 -28.77 5.41
N LEU A 87 -2.24 -28.46 5.25
CA LEU A 87 -2.78 -27.19 5.72
C LEU A 87 -2.89 -27.21 7.25
N GLU A 88 -2.80 -26.03 7.86
CA GLU A 88 -3.10 -25.87 9.27
C GLU A 88 -4.59 -26.11 9.52
N SER A 89 -4.91 -27.17 10.26
CA SER A 89 -6.27 -27.48 10.67
C SER A 89 -6.24 -28.46 11.85
N VAL A 90 -7.34 -28.52 12.61
CA VAL A 90 -7.57 -29.62 13.57
C VAL A 90 -7.85 -30.96 12.87
N TYR A 91 -8.11 -30.93 11.57
CA TYR A 91 -8.29 -32.09 10.70
C TYR A 91 -7.05 -32.36 9.85
N ASP A 92 -6.93 -33.60 9.36
CA ASP A 92 -5.82 -33.99 8.49
C ASP A 92 -6.12 -33.60 7.03
N ILE A 93 -5.76 -32.36 6.66
CA ILE A 93 -5.98 -31.80 5.33
C ILE A 93 -4.66 -31.76 4.55
N PRO A 94 -4.43 -32.70 3.61
CA PRO A 94 -3.20 -32.74 2.82
C PRO A 94 -3.17 -31.62 1.77
N LEU A 95 -1.96 -31.10 1.51
CA LEU A 95 -1.70 -30.20 0.39
C LEU A 95 -0.67 -30.83 -0.55
N GLY A 96 -1.18 -31.50 -1.57
CA GLY A 96 -0.41 -32.24 -2.57
C GLY A 96 -0.15 -31.48 -3.88
N ASP A 97 0.54 -32.16 -4.80
CA ASP A 97 0.92 -31.65 -6.14
C ASP A 97 1.86 -30.44 -6.10
N ILE A 98 2.73 -30.40 -5.08
CA ILE A 98 3.74 -29.36 -4.89
C ILE A 98 5.12 -29.96 -5.12
N VAL A 99 5.99 -29.21 -5.80
CA VAL A 99 7.40 -29.56 -5.96
C VAL A 99 8.19 -28.94 -4.81
N VAL A 100 8.99 -29.78 -4.15
CA VAL A 100 9.77 -29.41 -2.99
C VAL A 100 11.24 -29.71 -3.27
N ASP A 101 12.08 -28.69 -3.12
CA ASP A 101 13.52 -28.79 -3.26
C ASP A 101 14.17 -29.23 -1.95
N VAL A 102 14.85 -30.37 -1.97
CA VAL A 102 15.67 -30.84 -0.86
C VAL A 102 17.11 -30.43 -1.14
N VAL A 103 17.64 -29.55 -0.29
CA VAL A 103 18.97 -28.95 -0.42
C VAL A 103 19.91 -29.56 0.59
N ALA A 104 21.00 -30.17 0.14
CA ALA A 104 22.08 -30.63 1.00
C ALA A 104 22.83 -29.42 1.58
N VAL A 105 22.95 -29.35 2.91
CA VAL A 105 23.48 -28.14 3.60
C VAL A 105 24.99 -27.97 3.40
N ASP A 106 25.71 -29.08 3.25
CA ASP A 106 27.17 -29.11 3.08
C ASP A 106 27.62 -28.73 1.65
N SER A 107 26.89 -29.20 0.65
CA SER A 107 27.24 -29.08 -0.77
C SER A 107 26.41 -28.06 -1.54
N GLY A 108 25.23 -27.69 -1.03
CA GLY A 108 24.24 -26.89 -1.75
C GLY A 108 23.52 -27.65 -2.87
N GLU A 109 23.73 -28.96 -3.00
CA GLU A 109 23.07 -29.78 -4.03
C GLU A 109 21.55 -29.80 -3.83
N VAL A 110 20.80 -29.52 -4.90
CA VAL A 110 19.33 -29.43 -4.88
C VAL A 110 18.72 -30.64 -5.58
N THR A 111 17.86 -31.38 -4.86
CA THR A 111 17.09 -32.50 -5.40
C THR A 111 15.58 -32.19 -5.32
N PRO A 112 14.88 -32.05 -6.46
CA PRO A 112 13.43 -31.83 -6.44
C PRO A 112 12.67 -33.12 -6.10
N VAL A 113 11.68 -33.01 -5.23
CA VAL A 113 10.76 -34.08 -4.81
C VAL A 113 9.33 -33.61 -5.05
N ILE A 114 8.58 -34.37 -5.84
CA ILE A 114 7.17 -34.10 -6.10
C ILE A 114 6.35 -34.77 -5.00
N LEU A 115 5.50 -33.99 -4.32
CA LEU A 115 4.54 -34.53 -3.36
C LEU A 115 3.32 -35.07 -4.09
N ASP A 116 2.85 -36.25 -3.70
CA ASP A 116 1.62 -36.84 -4.23
C ASP A 116 0.37 -36.04 -3.79
N ALA A 117 -0.82 -36.46 -4.24
CA ALA A 117 -2.09 -35.83 -3.91
C ALA A 117 -2.41 -35.83 -2.40
N GLN A 118 -1.76 -36.71 -1.63
CA GLN A 118 -1.85 -36.79 -0.17
C GLN A 118 -0.79 -35.92 0.52
N GLY A 119 -0.03 -35.13 -0.23
CA GLY A 119 1.02 -34.26 0.29
C GLY A 119 2.26 -35.03 0.75
N LEU A 120 2.45 -36.28 0.32
CA LEU A 120 3.57 -37.12 0.74
C LEU A 120 4.64 -37.21 -0.34
N GLY A 121 5.90 -37.12 0.08
CA GLY A 121 7.09 -37.30 -0.76
C GLY A 121 8.16 -38.09 -0.03
N VAL A 122 9.01 -38.78 -0.79
CA VAL A 122 10.12 -39.56 -0.24
C VAL A 122 11.43 -39.10 -0.87
N PHE A 123 12.37 -38.70 -0.01
CA PHE A 123 13.74 -38.36 -0.36
C PHE A 123 14.70 -39.42 0.18
N ARG A 124 15.71 -39.78 -0.61
CA ARG A 124 16.81 -40.65 -0.18
C ARG A 124 18.08 -39.82 -0.05
N GLY A 125 18.55 -39.67 1.19
CA GLY A 125 19.76 -38.93 1.51
C GLY A 125 20.84 -39.82 2.12
N ASP A 126 22.02 -39.25 2.29
CA ASP A 126 23.14 -39.92 2.95
C ASP A 126 22.94 -39.89 4.47
N ALA A 127 23.03 -41.07 5.09
CA ALA A 127 22.89 -41.21 6.54
C ALA A 127 23.81 -40.25 7.30
N GLY A 128 23.24 -39.47 8.24
CA GLY A 128 23.98 -38.53 9.07
C GLY A 128 24.26 -37.16 8.45
N LYS A 129 24.01 -36.95 7.15
CA LYS A 129 24.09 -35.62 6.52
C LYS A 129 22.87 -34.75 6.82
N PHE A 130 23.03 -33.45 6.63
CA PHE A 130 22.03 -32.45 6.92
C PHE A 130 21.40 -31.89 5.65
N TYR A 131 20.08 -31.83 5.63
CA TYR A 131 19.28 -31.35 4.50
C TYR A 131 18.31 -30.27 4.96
N ARG A 132 18.05 -29.30 4.08
CA ARG A 132 16.98 -28.31 4.20
C ARG A 132 15.94 -28.59 3.13
N VAL A 133 14.68 -28.35 3.45
CA VAL A 133 13.57 -28.52 2.51
C VAL A 133 13.00 -27.15 2.19
N HIS A 134 12.79 -26.86 0.92
CA HIS A 134 12.38 -25.55 0.42
C HIS A 134 11.35 -25.72 -0.68
N VAL A 135 10.31 -24.89 -0.65
CA VAL A 135 9.25 -24.93 -1.66
C VAL A 135 9.39 -23.71 -2.55
N GLN A 136 10.00 -23.91 -3.73
CA GLN A 136 10.24 -22.97 -4.85
C GLN A 136 10.64 -21.54 -4.46
N GLY A 137 11.86 -21.12 -4.81
CA GLY A 137 12.44 -19.84 -4.33
C GLY A 137 12.39 -18.69 -5.32
N GLU A 138 12.13 -18.97 -6.61
CA GLU A 138 12.11 -17.97 -7.66
C GLU A 138 10.84 -18.11 -8.51
N VAL A 139 10.22 -16.97 -8.80
CA VAL A 139 8.96 -16.88 -9.52
C VAL A 139 9.22 -16.08 -10.77
N SER A 140 9.06 -16.73 -11.91
CA SER A 140 9.16 -16.05 -13.18
C SER A 140 7.97 -15.10 -13.38
N PRO A 141 8.16 -13.96 -14.07
CA PRO A 141 7.07 -13.11 -14.53
C PRO A 141 5.99 -13.90 -15.30
N ALA A 142 6.37 -14.98 -15.99
CA ALA A 142 5.43 -15.87 -16.68
C ALA A 142 4.50 -16.62 -15.71
N GLN A 143 5.00 -17.09 -14.56
CA GLN A 143 4.16 -17.72 -13.52
C GLN A 143 3.20 -16.72 -12.87
N ILE A 144 3.62 -15.46 -12.69
CA ILE A 144 2.74 -14.37 -12.22
C ILE A 144 1.65 -14.08 -13.27
N GLY A 145 2.02 -13.99 -14.54
CA GLY A 145 1.06 -13.83 -15.63
C GLY A 145 0.05 -14.98 -15.69
N GLN A 146 0.50 -16.22 -15.46
CA GLN A 146 -0.39 -17.39 -15.37
C GLN A 146 -1.33 -17.32 -14.18
N LEU A 147 -0.85 -16.92 -12.99
CA LEU A 147 -1.71 -16.67 -11.83
C LEU A 147 -2.81 -15.67 -12.18
N PHE A 148 -2.46 -14.50 -12.70
CA PHE A 148 -3.46 -13.48 -13.03
C PHE A 148 -4.42 -13.92 -14.13
N SER A 149 -3.94 -14.68 -15.13
CA SER A 149 -4.80 -15.25 -16.16
C SER A 149 -5.83 -16.25 -15.61
N SER A 150 -5.57 -16.86 -14.45
CA SER A 150 -6.53 -17.74 -13.78
C SER A 150 -7.73 -16.96 -13.24
N TYR A 151 -7.55 -15.67 -12.92
CA TYR A 151 -8.64 -14.80 -12.47
C TYR A 151 -9.44 -14.21 -13.62
N ASP A 152 -8.92 -14.16 -14.86
CA ASP A 152 -9.65 -13.58 -16.00
C ASP A 152 -11.03 -14.22 -16.18
N GLY A 153 -11.11 -15.56 -16.04
CA GLY A 153 -12.36 -16.30 -16.13
C GLY A 153 -13.33 -15.95 -14.98
N LEU A 154 -12.81 -15.82 -13.76
CA LEU A 154 -13.59 -15.42 -12.58
C LEU A 154 -14.10 -13.98 -12.75
N THR A 155 -13.23 -13.03 -13.07
CA THR A 155 -13.56 -11.62 -13.30
C THR A 155 -14.62 -11.47 -14.38
N THR A 156 -14.50 -12.18 -15.50
CA THR A 156 -15.48 -12.15 -16.60
C THR A 156 -16.84 -12.66 -16.13
N GLN A 157 -16.90 -13.84 -15.50
CA GLN A 157 -18.16 -14.41 -15.02
C GLN A 157 -18.85 -13.53 -13.97
N LEU A 158 -18.09 -12.95 -13.04
CA LEU A 158 -18.62 -12.02 -12.04
C LEU A 158 -19.12 -10.71 -12.69
N THR A 159 -18.41 -10.19 -13.69
CA THR A 159 -18.82 -8.99 -14.45
C THR A 159 -20.13 -9.25 -15.18
N ASP A 160 -20.21 -10.35 -15.93
CA ASP A 160 -21.41 -10.72 -16.69
C ASP A 160 -22.60 -10.93 -15.76
N TRP A 161 -22.39 -11.59 -14.62
CA TRP A 161 -23.43 -11.81 -13.63
C TRP A 161 -23.91 -10.49 -12.99
N LEU A 162 -23.00 -9.61 -12.55
CA LEU A 162 -23.34 -8.29 -12.00
C LEU A 162 -24.12 -7.44 -13.02
N ARG A 163 -23.71 -7.46 -14.29
CA ARG A 163 -24.43 -6.77 -15.37
C ARG A 163 -25.81 -7.36 -15.60
N GLY A 164 -25.93 -8.69 -15.56
CA GLY A 164 -27.21 -9.39 -15.67
C GLY A 164 -28.19 -8.98 -14.57
N GLU A 165 -27.73 -8.96 -13.32
CA GLU A 165 -28.54 -8.49 -12.18
C GLU A 165 -28.93 -7.02 -12.33
N TRP A 166 -27.99 -6.16 -12.76
CA TRP A 166 -28.25 -4.74 -12.96
C TRP A 166 -29.35 -4.48 -14.01
N GLN A 167 -29.40 -5.28 -15.09
CA GLN A 167 -30.49 -5.16 -16.08
C GLN A 167 -31.87 -5.41 -15.47
N GLY A 168 -31.97 -6.29 -14.48
CA GLY A 168 -33.22 -6.55 -13.75
C GLY A 168 -33.57 -5.48 -12.71
N PHE A 169 -32.56 -4.87 -12.08
CA PHE A 169 -32.76 -3.84 -11.05
C PHE A 169 -32.95 -2.43 -11.61
N LYS A 170 -32.23 -2.06 -12.67
CA LYS A 170 -32.22 -0.70 -13.25
C LYS A 170 -33.62 -0.13 -13.53
N PRO A 171 -34.60 -0.88 -14.09
CA PRO A 171 -35.95 -0.35 -14.31
C PRO A 171 -36.69 0.03 -13.01
N GLN A 172 -36.41 -0.67 -11.91
CA GLN A 172 -37.07 -0.46 -10.60
C GLN A 172 -36.57 0.83 -9.94
N TRP A 173 -35.29 1.16 -10.12
CA TRP A 173 -34.68 2.42 -9.69
C TRP A 173 -35.33 3.64 -10.36
N ALA A 174 -35.63 3.55 -11.65
CA ALA A 174 -36.25 4.65 -12.41
C ALA A 174 -37.73 4.91 -12.04
N GLN A 175 -38.46 3.91 -11.55
CA GLN A 175 -39.87 4.05 -11.17
C GLN A 175 -40.07 4.66 -9.77
N GLN A 176 -39.10 4.52 -8.87
CA GLN A 176 -39.22 4.95 -7.47
C GLN A 176 -38.61 6.33 -7.17
N SER A 177 -37.80 6.88 -8.09
CA SER A 177 -37.29 8.26 -8.02
C SER A 177 -38.39 9.33 -8.06
N LEU A 178 -39.61 8.97 -8.48
CA LEU A 178 -40.80 9.84 -8.52
C LEU A 178 -41.64 9.82 -7.23
N ALA A 179 -41.50 8.82 -6.34
CA ALA A 179 -42.40 8.61 -5.20
C ALA A 179 -41.75 8.82 -3.82
N THR A 180 -40.44 8.91 -3.74
CA THR A 180 -39.69 9.06 -2.47
C THR A 180 -38.48 9.95 -2.70
N SER A 181 -38.31 11.00 -1.89
CA SER A 181 -37.15 11.88 -1.97
C SER A 181 -35.86 11.08 -1.76
N ALA A 182 -35.08 10.95 -2.84
CA ALA A 182 -33.84 10.17 -2.96
C ALA A 182 -32.70 10.58 -1.99
N THR A 183 -32.94 11.51 -1.07
CA THR A 183 -31.92 12.10 -0.18
C THR A 183 -31.75 11.37 1.15
N ALA A 184 -32.77 10.66 1.65
CA ALA A 184 -32.71 10.05 2.99
C ALA A 184 -32.07 8.65 3.02
N VAL A 185 -32.15 7.89 1.93
CA VAL A 185 -31.57 6.53 1.82
C VAL A 185 -30.15 6.58 1.21
N GLY A 186 -29.87 7.58 0.37
CA GLY A 186 -28.59 7.71 -0.32
C GLY A 186 -27.41 8.02 0.60
N ASN A 187 -27.49 8.99 1.51
CA ASN A 187 -26.30 9.42 2.26
C ASN A 187 -25.90 8.52 3.45
N GLY A 188 -26.84 7.80 4.06
CA GLY A 188 -26.58 6.95 5.23
C GLY A 188 -25.87 5.63 4.91
N LEU A 189 -26.07 5.10 3.70
CA LEU A 189 -25.41 3.87 3.22
C LEU A 189 -23.96 4.13 2.76
N LEU A 190 -23.63 5.37 2.38
CA LEU A 190 -22.45 5.69 1.56
C LEU A 190 -21.18 6.08 2.33
N ALA A 191 -21.29 6.71 3.49
CA ALA A 191 -20.11 6.96 4.34
C ALA A 191 -19.71 5.71 5.13
N GLY A 192 -20.69 4.86 5.46
CA GLY A 192 -20.47 3.58 6.15
C GLY A 192 -19.97 2.46 5.24
N SER A 193 -20.21 2.51 3.92
CA SER A 193 -19.87 1.41 3.01
C SER A 193 -18.37 1.17 2.84
N TRP A 194 -17.54 2.21 2.84
CA TRP A 194 -16.08 2.01 2.71
C TRP A 194 -15.45 1.48 3.99
N ALA A 195 -15.78 2.07 5.15
CA ALA A 195 -15.39 1.52 6.45
C ALA A 195 -15.91 0.08 6.62
N ALA A 196 -17.07 -0.23 6.03
CA ALA A 196 -17.59 -1.57 6.01
C ALA A 196 -16.77 -2.54 5.15
N ILE A 197 -16.33 -2.11 3.96
CA ILE A 197 -15.46 -2.90 3.08
C ILE A 197 -14.08 -3.12 3.73
N GLU A 198 -13.50 -2.09 4.34
CA GLU A 198 -12.26 -2.22 5.12
C GLU A 198 -12.44 -3.20 6.29
N GLY A 199 -13.54 -3.07 7.04
CA GLY A 199 -13.85 -3.98 8.14
C GLY A 199 -14.08 -5.44 7.70
N VAL A 200 -14.69 -5.66 6.53
CA VAL A 200 -14.81 -7.01 5.95
C VAL A 200 -13.43 -7.55 5.57
N TRP A 201 -12.57 -6.73 4.94
CA TRP A 201 -11.22 -7.12 4.55
C TRP A 201 -10.38 -7.54 5.76
N ASP A 202 -10.42 -6.76 6.83
CA ASP A 202 -9.77 -7.09 8.10
C ASP A 202 -10.33 -8.39 8.70
N SER A 203 -11.61 -8.68 8.46
CA SER A 203 -12.32 -9.85 8.98
C SER A 203 -12.23 -11.09 8.08
N LEU A 204 -11.59 -11.02 6.89
CA LEU A 204 -11.54 -12.16 5.96
C LEU A 204 -10.80 -13.38 6.56
N TYR A 205 -9.88 -13.16 7.50
CA TYR A 205 -9.22 -14.23 8.26
C TYR A 205 -10.19 -15.14 9.00
N LEU A 206 -11.36 -14.63 9.38
CA LEU A 206 -12.40 -15.44 9.99
C LEU A 206 -12.82 -16.60 9.08
N LEU A 207 -12.85 -16.42 7.75
CA LEU A 207 -13.18 -17.50 6.82
C LEU A 207 -12.15 -18.62 6.92
N SER A 208 -10.86 -18.27 6.97
CA SER A 208 -9.78 -19.24 7.19
C SER A 208 -9.95 -19.94 8.54
N ASP A 209 -10.11 -19.19 9.63
CA ASP A 209 -10.26 -19.75 10.98
C ASP A 209 -11.46 -20.72 11.09
N ILE A 210 -12.59 -20.38 10.47
CA ILE A 210 -13.76 -21.25 10.37
C ILE A 210 -13.43 -22.57 9.69
N LEU A 211 -12.64 -22.55 8.61
CA LEU A 211 -12.27 -23.77 7.88
C LEU A 211 -11.18 -24.58 8.62
N LYS A 212 -10.33 -23.93 9.41
CA LYS A 212 -9.29 -24.60 10.23
C LYS A 212 -9.92 -25.41 11.36
N ASP A 213 -10.85 -24.81 12.10
CA ASP A 213 -11.57 -25.42 13.22
C ASP A 213 -13.03 -24.97 13.27
N PRO A 214 -13.91 -25.57 12.43
CA PRO A 214 -15.34 -25.27 12.43
C PRO A 214 -16.02 -25.48 13.79
N GLY A 215 -15.44 -26.33 14.66
CA GLY A 215 -15.97 -26.65 15.98
C GLY A 215 -15.92 -25.48 16.95
N GLN A 216 -14.97 -24.55 16.79
CA GLN A 216 -14.90 -23.33 17.59
C GLN A 216 -15.98 -22.31 17.22
N PHE A 217 -16.61 -22.45 16.05
CA PHE A 217 -17.57 -21.49 15.51
C PHE A 217 -19.02 -22.03 15.47
N VAL A 218 -19.34 -23.05 16.27
CA VAL A 218 -20.69 -23.65 16.32
C VAL A 218 -21.77 -22.61 16.65
N ASP A 219 -21.50 -21.69 17.57
CA ASP A 219 -22.46 -20.62 17.94
C ASP A 219 -22.79 -19.70 16.75
N ARG A 220 -21.83 -19.51 15.84
CA ARG A 220 -22.02 -18.71 14.64
C ARG A 220 -22.70 -19.50 13.53
N LEU A 221 -22.25 -20.72 13.29
CA LEU A 221 -22.58 -21.51 12.10
C LEU A 221 -23.82 -22.41 12.28
N GLY A 222 -24.21 -22.68 13.53
CA GLY A 222 -25.29 -23.61 13.86
C GLY A 222 -24.98 -25.03 13.35
N SER A 223 -25.96 -25.66 12.70
CA SER A 223 -25.80 -27.01 12.12
C SER A 223 -24.75 -27.08 10.99
N SER A 224 -24.40 -25.94 10.40
CA SER A 224 -23.42 -25.85 9.31
C SER A 224 -21.99 -26.13 9.78
N ALA A 225 -21.68 -25.91 11.07
CA ALA A 225 -20.40 -26.32 11.65
C ALA A 225 -20.17 -27.82 11.47
N SER A 226 -21.15 -28.63 11.87
CA SER A 226 -21.10 -30.10 11.72
C SER A 226 -20.96 -30.55 10.27
N GLN A 227 -21.51 -29.79 9.32
CA GLN A 227 -21.37 -30.08 7.89
C GLN A 227 -19.94 -29.79 7.40
N LEU A 228 -19.32 -28.69 7.82
CA LEU A 228 -17.92 -28.41 7.54
C LEU A 228 -16.97 -29.43 8.18
N MET A 229 -17.25 -29.85 9.42
CA MET A 229 -16.48 -30.90 10.10
C MET A 229 -16.53 -32.22 9.31
N ARG A 230 -17.71 -32.60 8.78
CA ARG A 230 -17.85 -33.76 7.90
C ARG A 230 -17.13 -33.56 6.58
N LEU A 231 -17.22 -32.38 5.96
CA LEU A 231 -16.49 -32.08 4.72
C LEU A 231 -14.98 -32.25 4.92
N ALA A 232 -14.44 -31.77 6.04
CA ALA A 232 -13.01 -31.92 6.38
C ALA A 232 -12.59 -33.40 6.51
N GLN A 233 -13.46 -34.26 7.02
CA GLN A 233 -13.18 -35.68 7.22
C GLN A 233 -13.41 -36.52 5.94
N ASP A 234 -14.54 -36.31 5.27
CA ASP A 234 -15.02 -37.15 4.18
C ASP A 234 -14.46 -36.71 2.82
N ALA A 235 -14.17 -35.41 2.66
CA ALA A 235 -13.68 -34.82 1.42
C ALA A 235 -12.56 -33.79 1.67
N PRO A 236 -11.42 -34.22 2.26
CA PRO A 236 -10.33 -33.31 2.65
C PRO A 236 -9.75 -32.53 1.47
N GLN A 237 -9.85 -33.04 0.24
CA GLN A 237 -9.41 -32.33 -0.96
C GLN A 237 -10.30 -31.12 -1.31
N VAL A 238 -11.61 -31.20 -1.04
CA VAL A 238 -12.51 -30.05 -1.21
C VAL A 238 -12.20 -29.01 -0.14
N MET A 239 -11.97 -29.45 1.10
CA MET A 239 -11.55 -28.58 2.19
C MET A 239 -10.21 -27.88 1.89
N ALA A 240 -9.24 -28.60 1.32
CA ALA A 240 -7.96 -28.02 0.92
C ALA A 240 -8.14 -26.90 -0.12
N LYS A 241 -8.97 -27.12 -1.14
CA LYS A 241 -9.26 -26.09 -2.14
C LYS A 241 -10.00 -24.89 -1.55
N LEU A 242 -10.90 -25.10 -0.58
CA LEU A 242 -11.59 -24.02 0.12
C LEU A 242 -10.61 -23.17 0.92
N GLN A 243 -9.71 -23.80 1.66
CA GLN A 243 -8.67 -23.09 2.40
C GLN A 243 -7.71 -22.33 1.47
N LEU A 244 -7.41 -22.90 0.29
CA LEU A 244 -6.67 -22.20 -0.76
C LEU A 244 -7.40 -20.94 -1.25
N LEU A 245 -8.70 -21.05 -1.53
CA LEU A 245 -9.53 -19.91 -1.93
C LEU A 245 -9.56 -18.82 -0.84
N THR A 246 -9.71 -19.20 0.44
CA THR A 246 -9.75 -18.23 1.54
C THR A 246 -8.40 -17.61 1.89
N SER A 247 -7.33 -18.07 1.24
CA SER A 247 -5.98 -17.48 1.35
C SER A 247 -5.62 -16.67 0.10
N ASP A 248 -6.44 -16.74 -0.94
CA ASP A 248 -6.27 -15.99 -2.18
C ASP A 248 -6.92 -14.61 -2.03
N GLU A 249 -6.13 -13.64 -1.54
CA GLU A 249 -6.58 -12.26 -1.37
C GLU A 249 -7.11 -11.65 -2.68
N ALA A 250 -6.56 -11.99 -3.85
CA ALA A 250 -7.05 -11.47 -5.13
C ALA A 250 -8.46 -11.99 -5.46
N ALA A 251 -8.70 -13.29 -5.29
CA ALA A 251 -10.02 -13.88 -5.46
C ALA A 251 -11.02 -13.32 -4.43
N LEU A 252 -10.61 -13.19 -3.15
CA LEU A 252 -11.44 -12.60 -2.11
C LEU A 252 -11.76 -11.13 -2.38
N CYS A 253 -10.83 -10.35 -2.96
CA CYS A 253 -11.08 -8.97 -3.41
C CYS A 253 -12.20 -8.91 -4.44
N LEU A 254 -12.16 -9.77 -5.45
CA LEU A 254 -13.22 -9.86 -6.45
C LEU A 254 -14.56 -10.24 -5.81
N LEU A 255 -14.58 -11.22 -4.90
CA LEU A 255 -15.82 -11.67 -4.23
C LEU A 255 -16.41 -10.60 -3.31
N VAL A 256 -15.59 -9.94 -2.50
CA VAL A 256 -16.01 -8.82 -1.64
C VAL A 256 -16.57 -7.70 -2.51
N ARG A 257 -15.83 -7.31 -3.55
CA ARG A 257 -16.25 -6.24 -4.48
C ARG A 257 -17.56 -6.58 -5.18
N THR A 258 -17.74 -7.83 -5.62
CA THR A 258 -19.00 -8.31 -6.21
C THR A 258 -20.14 -8.20 -5.20
N ALA A 259 -19.96 -8.68 -3.97
CA ALA A 259 -20.99 -8.61 -2.94
C ALA A 259 -21.35 -7.17 -2.57
N SER A 260 -20.35 -6.28 -2.46
CA SER A 260 -20.54 -4.86 -2.17
C SER A 260 -21.32 -4.15 -3.28
N LEU A 261 -20.94 -4.34 -4.55
CA LEU A 261 -21.66 -3.76 -5.68
C LEU A 261 -23.07 -4.32 -5.80
N TRP A 262 -23.25 -5.62 -5.59
CA TRP A 262 -24.58 -6.22 -5.60
C TRP A 262 -25.51 -5.62 -4.55
N LEU A 263 -25.03 -5.43 -3.32
CA LEU A 263 -25.80 -4.74 -2.28
C LEU A 263 -26.14 -3.30 -2.66
N GLU A 264 -25.22 -2.57 -3.29
CA GLU A 264 -25.45 -1.19 -3.76
C GLU A 264 -26.46 -1.14 -4.92
N MET A 265 -26.56 -2.20 -5.72
CA MET A 265 -27.51 -2.34 -6.84
C MET A 265 -28.94 -2.70 -6.40
N LEU A 266 -29.14 -3.22 -5.19
CA LEU A 266 -30.45 -3.66 -4.73
C LEU A 266 -31.46 -2.49 -4.72
N PRO A 267 -32.62 -2.62 -5.41
CA PRO A 267 -33.62 -1.57 -5.42
C PRO A 267 -34.29 -1.43 -4.05
N PRO A 268 -34.83 -0.24 -3.70
CA PRO A 268 -35.48 -0.03 -2.40
C PRO A 268 -36.63 -1.00 -2.10
N SER A 269 -37.27 -1.60 -3.12
CA SER A 269 -38.27 -2.66 -2.98
C SER A 269 -37.73 -3.94 -2.33
N GLU A 270 -36.47 -4.30 -2.59
CA GLU A 270 -35.84 -5.52 -2.06
C GLU A 270 -35.36 -5.35 -0.61
N ILE A 271 -35.18 -4.10 -0.18
CA ILE A 271 -34.77 -3.70 1.18
C ILE A 271 -35.90 -3.00 1.96
N ALA A 272 -37.13 -3.03 1.42
CA ALA A 272 -38.29 -2.36 2.01
C ALA A 272 -38.66 -2.97 3.37
N GLY A 273 -38.67 -2.15 4.42
CA GLY A 273 -39.01 -2.55 5.79
C GLY A 273 -37.84 -2.51 6.78
N GLU A 274 -36.62 -2.30 6.31
CA GLU A 274 -35.42 -2.13 7.14
C GLU A 274 -35.23 -0.65 7.52
N THR A 275 -34.83 -0.36 8.77
CA THR A 275 -34.57 1.03 9.22
C THR A 275 -33.23 1.53 8.67
N SER A 276 -33.12 2.82 8.37
CA SER A 276 -31.89 3.44 7.83
C SER A 276 -30.65 3.27 8.72
N GLU A 277 -30.85 3.01 10.02
CA GLU A 277 -29.80 2.76 11.01
C GLU A 277 -29.34 1.29 11.03
N ALA A 278 -30.22 0.35 10.68
CA ALA A 278 -29.86 -1.05 10.53
C ALA A 278 -28.96 -1.26 9.31
N LEU A 279 -29.20 -0.55 8.20
CA LEU A 279 -28.50 -0.75 6.94
C LEU A 279 -26.98 -0.46 7.00
N SER A 280 -26.48 0.47 7.83
CA SER A 280 -25.04 0.79 7.87
C SER A 280 -24.20 -0.20 8.68
N THR A 281 -24.72 -0.70 9.81
CA THR A 281 -24.02 -1.68 10.67
C THR A 281 -24.22 -3.12 10.18
N VAL A 282 -25.33 -3.41 9.50
CA VAL A 282 -25.65 -4.73 8.95
C VAL A 282 -24.81 -5.06 7.71
N VAL A 283 -24.38 -4.08 6.91
CA VAL A 283 -23.66 -4.35 5.65
C VAL A 283 -22.35 -5.11 5.85
N VAL A 284 -21.54 -4.78 6.87
CA VAL A 284 -20.29 -5.53 7.17
C VAL A 284 -20.59 -7.00 7.45
N GLN A 285 -21.52 -7.23 8.37
CA GLN A 285 -21.87 -8.57 8.80
C GLN A 285 -22.52 -9.35 7.67
N LEU A 286 -23.37 -8.71 6.87
CA LEU A 286 -24.01 -9.30 5.72
C LEU A 286 -23.00 -9.67 4.64
N LEU A 287 -22.05 -8.78 4.29
CA LEU A 287 -20.98 -9.09 3.34
C LEU A 287 -20.17 -10.31 3.77
N LEU A 288 -19.76 -10.36 5.03
CA LEU A 288 -19.05 -11.50 5.59
C LEU A 288 -19.92 -12.77 5.61
N ASP A 289 -21.19 -12.65 5.97
CA ASP A 289 -22.13 -13.77 6.01
C ASP A 289 -22.45 -14.29 4.61
N LEU A 290 -22.46 -13.45 3.57
CA LEU A 290 -22.56 -13.87 2.17
C LEU A 290 -21.36 -14.73 1.76
N LEU A 291 -20.14 -14.31 2.11
CA LEU A 291 -18.93 -15.09 1.84
C LEU A 291 -18.92 -16.42 2.60
N ILE A 292 -19.31 -16.42 3.88
CA ILE A 292 -19.48 -17.65 4.67
C ILE A 292 -20.54 -18.54 4.02
N GLY A 293 -21.67 -17.97 3.57
CA GLY A 293 -22.73 -18.70 2.88
C GLY A 293 -22.24 -19.38 1.60
N VAL A 294 -21.44 -18.68 0.78
CA VAL A 294 -20.80 -19.26 -0.41
C VAL A 294 -19.87 -20.41 -0.02
N ALA A 295 -19.00 -20.22 0.97
CA ALA A 295 -18.08 -21.27 1.44
C ALA A 295 -18.81 -22.50 1.99
N LEU A 296 -19.85 -22.28 2.80
CA LEU A 296 -20.68 -23.36 3.38
C LEU A 296 -21.41 -24.17 2.33
N THR A 297 -21.77 -23.59 1.19
CA THR A 297 -22.46 -24.32 0.11
C THR A 297 -21.63 -25.48 -0.44
N PHE A 298 -20.29 -25.47 -0.26
CA PHE A 298 -19.42 -26.61 -0.57
C PHE A 298 -19.55 -27.77 0.42
N ALA A 299 -19.95 -27.52 1.67
CA ALA A 299 -20.26 -28.58 2.65
C ALA A 299 -21.60 -29.27 2.36
N GLY A 300 -22.42 -28.66 1.50
CA GLY A 300 -23.67 -29.20 1.00
C GLY A 300 -24.54 -28.09 0.41
N ALA A 301 -25.24 -28.37 -0.68
CA ALA A 301 -26.01 -27.36 -1.43
C ALA A 301 -27.02 -26.56 -0.58
N GLY A 302 -27.50 -27.12 0.54
CA GLY A 302 -28.41 -26.44 1.47
C GLY A 302 -27.73 -25.74 2.67
N ALA A 303 -26.45 -25.96 2.91
CA ALA A 303 -25.74 -25.49 4.11
C ALA A 303 -25.62 -23.96 4.16
N GLY A 304 -25.14 -23.35 3.07
CA GLY A 304 -25.04 -21.89 2.95
C GLY A 304 -26.40 -21.19 3.04
N ILE A 305 -27.41 -21.78 2.40
CA ILE A 305 -28.79 -21.27 2.45
C ILE A 305 -29.36 -21.35 3.87
N ALA A 306 -29.16 -22.47 4.57
CA ALA A 306 -29.63 -22.65 5.94
C ALA A 306 -28.94 -21.69 6.92
N TYR A 307 -27.62 -21.49 6.77
CA TYR A 307 -26.86 -20.51 7.53
C TYR A 307 -27.41 -19.09 7.33
N LEU A 308 -27.60 -18.67 6.07
CA LEU A 308 -28.11 -17.34 5.77
C LEU A 308 -29.54 -17.13 6.24
N ALA A 309 -30.41 -18.14 6.09
CA ALA A 309 -31.77 -18.08 6.61
C ALA A 309 -31.80 -17.89 8.14
N MET A 310 -30.89 -18.54 8.87
CA MET A 310 -30.72 -18.37 10.30
C MET A 310 -30.19 -16.96 10.65
N ARG A 311 -29.14 -16.50 9.97
CA ARG A 311 -28.52 -15.18 10.22
C ARG A 311 -29.44 -14.02 9.88
N LEU A 312 -30.26 -14.18 8.84
CA LEU A 312 -31.17 -13.16 8.34
C LEU A 312 -32.62 -13.35 8.80
N ALA A 313 -32.89 -14.23 9.78
CA ALA A 313 -34.25 -14.55 10.23
C ALA A 313 -35.09 -13.33 10.68
N LYS A 314 -34.45 -12.22 11.02
CA LYS A 314 -35.11 -10.96 11.42
C LYS A 314 -35.43 -10.01 10.25
N HIS A 315 -34.96 -10.33 9.05
CA HIS A 315 -35.10 -9.47 7.87
C HIS A 315 -36.27 -9.90 6.98
N GLY A 316 -36.66 -9.02 6.06
CA GLY A 316 -37.73 -9.27 5.10
C GLY A 316 -37.50 -10.50 4.20
N ALA A 317 -38.58 -11.22 3.85
CA ALA A 317 -38.51 -12.39 2.99
C ALA A 317 -37.94 -12.11 1.58
N SER A 318 -38.12 -10.89 1.06
CA SER A 318 -37.54 -10.47 -0.22
C SER A 318 -36.01 -10.49 -0.19
N LEU A 319 -35.42 -9.87 0.86
CA LEU A 319 -33.98 -9.84 1.06
C LEU A 319 -33.40 -11.25 1.22
N ILE A 320 -34.07 -12.13 1.98
CA ILE A 320 -33.65 -13.53 2.14
C ILE A 320 -33.61 -14.25 0.78
N ASN A 321 -34.64 -14.09 -0.05
CA ASN A 321 -34.68 -14.69 -1.38
C ASN A 321 -33.60 -14.11 -2.31
N ALA A 322 -33.34 -12.79 -2.25
CA ALA A 322 -32.28 -12.14 -3.00
C ALA A 322 -30.89 -12.69 -2.62
N VAL A 323 -30.62 -12.81 -1.31
CA VAL A 323 -29.39 -13.38 -0.76
C VAL A 323 -29.19 -14.86 -1.14
N GLN A 324 -30.26 -15.66 -1.15
CA GLN A 324 -30.19 -17.06 -1.61
C GLN A 324 -29.82 -17.17 -3.10
N ARG A 325 -30.39 -16.31 -3.95
CA ARG A 325 -30.02 -16.25 -5.38
C ARG A 325 -28.56 -15.84 -5.55
N PHE A 326 -28.11 -14.83 -4.81
CA PHE A 326 -26.71 -14.40 -4.78
C PHE A 326 -25.79 -15.58 -4.47
N VAL A 327 -25.97 -16.24 -3.32
CA VAL A 327 -25.07 -17.32 -2.89
C VAL A 327 -25.06 -18.49 -3.86
N SER A 328 -26.22 -18.85 -4.42
CA SER A 328 -26.30 -19.93 -5.41
C SER A 328 -25.53 -19.59 -6.69
N ALA A 329 -25.66 -18.35 -7.18
CA ALA A 329 -24.96 -17.89 -8.38
C ALA A 329 -23.45 -17.77 -8.17
N ILE A 330 -23.03 -17.13 -7.07
CA ILE A 330 -21.62 -16.97 -6.75
C ILE A 330 -20.97 -18.32 -6.45
N PHE A 331 -21.66 -19.24 -5.78
CA PHE A 331 -21.19 -20.61 -5.62
C PHE A 331 -20.93 -21.29 -6.96
N ALA A 332 -21.82 -21.14 -7.96
CA ALA A 332 -21.61 -21.74 -9.28
C ALA A 332 -20.35 -21.18 -9.97
N VAL A 333 -20.14 -19.87 -9.89
CA VAL A 333 -18.95 -19.19 -10.43
C VAL A 333 -17.68 -19.66 -9.72
N VAL A 334 -17.67 -19.62 -8.38
CA VAL A 334 -16.52 -20.02 -7.55
C VAL A 334 -16.22 -21.51 -7.71
N ASN A 335 -17.23 -22.37 -7.81
CA ASN A 335 -17.03 -23.80 -8.05
C ASN A 335 -16.37 -24.07 -9.42
N GLY A 336 -16.69 -23.26 -10.44
CA GLY A 336 -15.96 -23.27 -11.71
C GLY A 336 -14.50 -22.86 -11.53
N PHE A 337 -14.25 -21.79 -10.76
CA PHE A 337 -12.91 -21.31 -10.43
C PHE A 337 -12.08 -22.32 -9.64
N MET A 338 -12.69 -23.12 -8.77
CA MET A 338 -12.03 -24.19 -7.99
C MET A 338 -11.38 -25.29 -8.84
N GLY A 339 -11.78 -25.42 -10.11
CA GLY A 339 -11.10 -26.26 -11.10
C GLY A 339 -9.75 -25.69 -11.58
N TYR A 340 -9.52 -24.39 -11.39
CA TYR A 340 -8.30 -23.68 -11.78
C TYR A 340 -7.32 -23.49 -10.61
N VAL A 341 -7.79 -23.66 -9.36
CA VAL A 341 -6.97 -23.54 -8.13
C VAL A 341 -5.71 -24.41 -8.17
N ASP A 342 -5.80 -25.60 -8.77
CA ASP A 342 -4.66 -26.51 -8.90
C ASP A 342 -3.53 -25.95 -9.79
N ARG A 343 -3.84 -25.02 -10.72
CA ARG A 343 -2.87 -24.49 -11.70
C ARG A 343 -1.89 -23.47 -11.09
N TYR A 344 -2.22 -22.90 -9.94
CA TYR A 344 -1.41 -21.88 -9.31
C TYR A 344 -0.91 -22.25 -7.90
N LYS A 345 -1.06 -23.51 -7.48
CA LYS A 345 -0.47 -24.02 -6.21
C LYS A 345 1.03 -23.73 -6.09
N THR A 346 1.75 -23.74 -7.22
CA THR A 346 3.17 -23.36 -7.32
C THR A 346 3.46 -21.91 -6.94
N VAL A 347 2.52 -21.01 -7.20
CA VAL A 347 2.60 -19.59 -6.81
C VAL A 347 2.04 -19.39 -5.40
N ALA A 348 1.05 -20.18 -5.00
CA ALA A 348 0.36 -20.06 -3.71
C ALA A 348 1.20 -20.52 -2.52
N ALA A 349 1.91 -21.64 -2.65
CA ALA A 349 2.61 -22.29 -1.54
C ALA A 349 4.12 -22.11 -1.67
N ARG A 350 4.71 -21.18 -0.90
CA ARG A 350 6.18 -21.00 -0.83
C ARG A 350 6.70 -20.87 0.59
N GLY A 351 7.95 -21.29 0.78
CA GLY A 351 8.64 -21.11 2.05
C GLY A 351 9.70 -22.18 2.34
N ILE A 352 10.42 -21.98 3.45
CA ILE A 352 11.47 -22.90 3.95
C ILE A 352 10.89 -23.80 5.04
N ALA A 353 10.88 -25.11 4.78
CA ALA A 353 10.21 -26.13 5.58
C ALA A 353 10.55 -26.07 7.07
N ALA A 354 9.60 -26.45 7.91
CA ALA A 354 9.74 -26.36 9.35
C ALA A 354 9.78 -27.70 10.08
N GLY A 355 10.96 -28.00 10.63
CA GLY A 355 11.15 -28.97 11.72
C GLY A 355 10.91 -30.44 11.36
N VAL A 356 11.31 -31.30 12.29
CA VAL A 356 11.13 -32.76 12.21
C VAL A 356 10.09 -33.18 13.24
N LYS A 357 9.08 -33.94 12.82
CA LYS A 357 8.17 -34.66 13.71
C LYS A 357 8.34 -36.16 13.49
N LYS A 358 8.88 -36.86 14.50
CA LYS A 358 9.01 -38.34 14.49
C LYS A 358 9.73 -38.90 13.23
N GLY A 359 10.75 -38.21 12.73
CA GLY A 359 11.50 -38.61 11.53
C GLY A 359 10.88 -38.22 10.18
N ARG A 360 9.78 -37.46 10.18
CA ARG A 360 9.18 -36.86 8.97
C ARG A 360 9.36 -35.33 8.98
N MET A 361 9.67 -34.75 7.82
CA MET A 361 9.61 -33.29 7.61
C MET A 361 8.17 -32.90 7.32
N GLN A 362 7.67 -31.88 8.01
CA GLN A 362 6.31 -31.40 7.82
C GLN A 362 6.32 -29.96 7.27
N LEU A 363 5.55 -29.73 6.21
CA LEU A 363 5.20 -28.41 5.69
C LEU A 363 3.79 -28.09 6.20
N ARG A 364 3.65 -26.99 6.93
CA ARG A 364 2.36 -26.53 7.46
C ARG A 364 2.00 -25.19 6.86
N TRP A 365 0.89 -25.15 6.13
CA TRP A 365 0.45 -23.99 5.36
C TRP A 365 -0.71 -23.27 6.05
N ASP A 366 -0.66 -21.95 6.06
CA ASP A 366 -1.69 -21.09 6.62
C ASP A 366 -2.01 -19.90 5.69
N ALA A 367 -3.23 -19.38 5.75
CA ALA A 367 -3.59 -18.11 5.15
C ALA A 367 -2.70 -16.98 5.71
N GLN A 368 -2.16 -16.13 4.83
CA GLN A 368 -1.28 -15.04 5.23
C GLN A 368 -1.80 -13.68 4.78
N ARG A 369 -1.66 -12.69 5.67
CA ARG A 369 -2.06 -11.30 5.41
C ARG A 369 -0.97 -10.54 4.68
N ASN A 370 -1.19 -10.36 3.39
CA ASN A 370 -0.25 -9.64 2.53
C ASN A 370 -0.77 -8.26 2.14
N THR A 371 -2.06 -7.97 2.33
CA THR A 371 -2.65 -6.70 1.89
C THR A 371 -3.56 -6.04 2.91
N THR A 372 -3.72 -4.73 2.72
CA THR A 372 -4.66 -3.87 3.45
C THR A 372 -5.41 -3.03 2.42
N LEU A 373 -6.72 -2.89 2.57
CA LEU A 373 -7.45 -1.90 1.79
C LEU A 373 -7.16 -0.51 2.35
N LYS A 374 -6.99 0.45 1.44
CA LYS A 374 -6.93 1.87 1.76
C LYS A 374 -7.95 2.57 0.89
N LYS A 375 -8.67 3.52 1.48
CA LYS A 375 -9.57 4.40 0.71
C LYS A 375 -8.80 4.99 -0.47
N PRO A 376 -9.24 4.76 -1.71
CA PRO A 376 -8.75 5.56 -2.83
C PRO A 376 -9.28 6.96 -2.60
N GLU A 377 -8.45 7.82 -2.02
CA GLU A 377 -8.70 9.25 -2.05
C GLU A 377 -8.40 9.70 -3.48
N PRO A 378 -9.38 10.25 -4.22
CA PRO A 378 -9.10 10.89 -5.49
C PRO A 378 -8.19 12.08 -5.19
N HIS A 379 -6.90 11.94 -5.47
CA HIS A 379 -5.97 13.04 -5.41
C HIS A 379 -5.97 13.72 -6.77
N ASP A 380 -6.17 15.04 -6.81
CA ASP A 380 -5.92 15.80 -8.03
C ASP A 380 -4.42 15.69 -8.33
N ASP A 381 -4.05 15.04 -9.44
CA ASP A 381 -2.65 14.90 -9.87
C ASP A 381 -2.41 15.70 -11.16
N ALA A 382 -1.29 16.41 -11.20
CA ALA A 382 -0.79 17.14 -12.35
C ALA A 382 0.61 16.60 -12.71
N PRO A 383 0.69 15.38 -13.27
CA PRO A 383 1.95 14.68 -13.47
C PRO A 383 2.82 15.39 -14.52
N ALA A 384 3.82 16.14 -14.06
CA ALA A 384 4.75 16.85 -14.94
C ALA A 384 6.14 16.92 -14.29
N GLN A 385 7.16 16.44 -15.00
CA GLN A 385 8.53 16.48 -14.49
C GLN A 385 9.03 17.92 -14.34
N SER A 386 9.72 18.20 -13.23
CA SER A 386 10.35 19.50 -12.99
C SER A 386 11.34 19.84 -14.11
N LYS A 387 11.44 21.12 -14.47
CA LYS A 387 12.32 21.61 -15.52
C LYS A 387 13.44 22.46 -14.97
N ASN A 388 14.66 22.28 -15.46
CA ASN A 388 15.76 23.19 -15.20
C ASN A 388 15.51 24.56 -15.91
N PRO A 389 16.32 25.59 -15.61
CA PRO A 389 16.34 26.86 -16.32
C PRO A 389 16.38 26.82 -17.85
N ASN A 390 17.01 25.80 -18.46
CA ASN A 390 17.06 25.64 -19.92
C ASN A 390 15.77 25.04 -20.50
N GLY A 391 14.85 24.57 -19.65
CA GLY A 391 13.59 23.95 -20.05
C GLY A 391 13.65 22.43 -20.16
N ASP A 392 14.79 21.81 -19.88
CA ASP A 392 14.96 20.36 -19.89
C ASP A 392 14.39 19.74 -18.61
N SER A 393 13.81 18.55 -18.73
CA SER A 393 13.40 17.76 -17.57
C SER A 393 14.60 17.39 -16.71
N ALA A 394 14.55 17.74 -15.42
CA ALA A 394 15.67 17.54 -14.50
C ALA A 394 15.20 17.15 -13.10
N ASP A 395 15.89 16.19 -12.50
CA ASP A 395 15.69 15.82 -11.10
C ASP A 395 16.53 16.72 -10.16
N SER A 396 16.37 16.54 -8.85
CA SER A 396 17.13 17.27 -7.85
C SER A 396 18.59 16.82 -7.89
N ALA A 397 19.51 17.65 -7.43
CA ALA A 397 20.92 17.31 -7.41
C ALA A 397 21.17 16.01 -6.61
N ALA A 398 20.44 15.78 -5.52
CA ALA A 398 20.55 14.58 -4.69
C ALA A 398 20.08 13.29 -5.38
N LEU A 399 19.19 13.38 -6.37
CA LEU A 399 18.59 12.22 -7.05
C LEU A 399 19.10 12.07 -8.50
N THR A 400 19.85 13.06 -8.97
CA THR A 400 20.46 13.05 -10.30
C THR A 400 21.65 12.10 -10.32
N ARG A 401 21.65 11.16 -11.26
CA ARG A 401 22.79 10.25 -11.45
C ARG A 401 23.99 11.01 -12.02
N THR A 402 25.13 10.85 -11.37
CA THR A 402 26.43 11.36 -11.78
C THR A 402 27.43 10.20 -11.93
N ASP A 403 28.58 10.44 -12.58
CA ASP A 403 29.66 9.45 -12.74
C ASP A 403 31.03 10.08 -12.43
N GLY A 404 31.48 9.95 -11.18
CA GLY A 404 32.80 10.44 -10.71
C GLY A 404 33.00 11.96 -10.66
N CYS A 405 32.14 12.74 -11.31
CA CYS A 405 32.14 14.21 -11.32
C CYS A 405 30.72 14.73 -11.09
N PRO A 406 30.54 15.97 -10.58
CA PRO A 406 29.22 16.58 -10.32
C PRO A 406 28.47 16.97 -11.60
N VAL A 407 28.43 16.09 -12.61
CA VAL A 407 27.76 16.33 -13.89
C VAL A 407 26.58 15.38 -14.03
N SER A 408 25.41 15.94 -14.32
CA SER A 408 24.19 15.20 -14.62
C SER A 408 24.39 14.33 -15.86
N MET A 409 24.23 13.01 -15.70
CA MET A 409 24.28 12.06 -16.83
C MET A 409 23.06 12.15 -17.76
N VAL A 410 22.05 12.95 -17.38
CA VAL A 410 20.81 13.15 -18.16
C VAL A 410 20.87 14.45 -18.95
N THR A 411 21.23 15.56 -18.30
CA THR A 411 21.16 16.91 -18.87
C THR A 411 22.54 17.50 -19.19
N GLY A 412 23.62 16.93 -18.69
CA GLY A 412 24.97 17.49 -18.82
C GLY A 412 25.23 18.71 -17.94
N GLU A 413 24.30 19.05 -17.02
CA GLU A 413 24.47 20.15 -16.08
C GLU A 413 25.53 19.85 -15.03
N GLU A 414 26.31 20.85 -14.65
CA GLU A 414 27.16 20.79 -13.46
C GLU A 414 26.31 21.17 -12.24
N LEU A 415 26.37 20.34 -11.19
CA LEU A 415 25.54 20.40 -9.99
C LEU A 415 26.40 20.31 -8.74
N LEU A 416 26.49 21.39 -7.96
CA LEU A 416 27.30 21.42 -6.73
C LEU A 416 26.47 21.95 -5.57
N THR A 417 26.30 21.14 -4.53
CA THR A 417 25.63 21.51 -3.29
C THR A 417 26.65 21.51 -2.15
N LEU A 418 26.72 22.60 -1.38
CA LEU A 418 27.64 22.77 -0.27
C LEU A 418 26.91 23.31 0.95
N ASP A 419 27.28 22.80 2.13
CA ASP A 419 26.69 23.21 3.41
C ASP A 419 27.50 24.38 3.99
N ASP A 420 26.83 25.50 4.27
CA ASP A 420 27.47 26.72 4.77
C ASP A 420 27.07 27.05 6.22
N GLY A 421 26.09 26.35 6.80
CA GLY A 421 25.67 26.57 8.18
C GLY A 421 24.51 25.71 8.63
N THR A 422 24.29 25.62 9.94
CA THR A 422 23.15 24.88 10.51
C THR A 422 22.48 25.70 11.60
N LEU A 423 21.15 25.72 11.58
CA LEU A 423 20.30 26.17 12.67
C LEU A 423 19.78 24.93 13.40
N ASP A 424 20.20 24.78 14.65
CA ASP A 424 19.72 23.76 15.55
C ASP A 424 18.32 24.10 16.11
N GLY A 425 17.61 23.07 16.54
CA GLY A 425 16.26 23.19 17.05
C GLY A 425 15.47 21.91 16.85
N ARG A 426 14.17 21.97 17.16
CA ARG A 426 13.25 20.84 16.93
C ARG A 426 13.10 20.53 15.44
N LEU A 427 13.04 21.60 14.63
CA LEU A 427 13.20 21.54 13.17
C LEU A 427 14.60 22.04 12.83
N SER A 428 15.55 21.12 12.71
CA SER A 428 16.92 21.45 12.30
C SER A 428 16.94 21.90 10.84
N PHE A 429 17.71 22.93 10.52
CA PHE A 429 17.82 23.46 9.16
C PHE A 429 19.28 23.65 8.75
N VAL A 430 19.66 23.08 7.61
CA VAL A 430 20.98 23.27 7.02
C VAL A 430 20.86 24.32 5.92
N PHE A 431 21.61 25.41 6.06
CA PHE A 431 21.76 26.39 4.99
C PHE A 431 22.78 25.88 4.00
N THR A 432 22.33 25.61 2.78
CA THR A 432 23.19 25.17 1.68
C THR A 432 23.24 26.21 0.59
N ARG A 433 24.38 26.30 -0.08
CA ARG A 433 24.52 26.96 -1.38
C ARG A 433 24.56 25.92 -2.48
N LEU A 434 23.92 26.26 -3.60
CA LEU A 434 23.77 25.35 -4.72
C LEU A 434 24.19 26.05 -6.01
N TYR A 435 25.02 25.39 -6.80
CA TYR A 435 25.37 25.80 -8.15
C TYR A 435 24.74 24.85 -9.16
N ARG A 436 24.12 25.44 -10.20
CA ARG A 436 23.58 24.71 -11.34
C ARG A 436 23.96 25.45 -12.61
N SER A 437 24.68 24.79 -13.53
CA SER A 437 25.19 25.47 -14.73
C SER A 437 24.10 26.00 -15.68
N SER A 438 22.92 25.37 -15.73
CA SER A 438 21.77 25.91 -16.49
C SER A 438 21.23 27.22 -15.91
N ALA A 439 21.51 27.51 -14.64
CA ALA A 439 21.15 28.77 -13.98
C ALA A 439 22.23 29.86 -14.14
N ALA A 440 23.29 29.64 -14.93
CA ALA A 440 24.47 30.52 -14.97
C ALA A 440 24.17 32.00 -15.28
N ASP A 441 23.07 32.31 -15.97
CA ASP A 441 22.67 33.69 -16.26
C ASP A 441 21.70 34.30 -15.24
N GLN A 442 21.22 33.50 -14.29
CA GLN A 442 20.30 33.92 -13.23
C GLN A 442 21.09 34.31 -11.98
N ASP A 443 20.71 35.44 -11.39
CA ASP A 443 21.23 35.90 -10.11
C ASP A 443 20.05 36.03 -9.14
N VAL A 444 20.04 35.20 -8.10
CA VAL A 444 19.01 35.18 -7.05
C VAL A 444 19.57 35.66 -5.70
N GLY A 445 20.65 36.43 -5.72
CA GLY A 445 21.23 37.06 -4.53
C GLY A 445 22.44 36.35 -3.94
N LEU A 446 22.88 35.21 -4.50
CA LEU A 446 24.16 34.56 -4.17
C LEU A 446 25.14 34.59 -5.36
N GLY A 447 24.86 35.45 -6.35
CA GLY A 447 25.64 35.57 -7.57
C GLY A 447 25.17 34.63 -8.68
N ARG A 448 25.65 34.90 -9.89
CA ARG A 448 25.24 34.19 -11.13
C ARG A 448 25.45 32.68 -11.04
N GLY A 449 24.38 31.91 -11.29
CA GLY A 449 24.38 30.43 -11.24
C GLY A 449 24.27 29.83 -9.85
N TRP A 450 24.36 30.65 -8.80
CA TRP A 450 24.28 30.22 -7.41
C TRP A 450 22.91 30.55 -6.81
N SER A 451 22.39 29.63 -6.01
CA SER A 451 21.20 29.77 -5.18
C SER A 451 21.47 29.25 -3.77
N HIS A 452 20.46 29.26 -2.90
CA HIS A 452 20.58 28.78 -1.54
C HIS A 452 19.30 28.10 -1.04
N ALA A 453 19.39 27.36 0.06
CA ALA A 453 18.32 26.54 0.66
C ALA A 453 17.01 27.29 0.99
N LEU A 454 17.00 28.63 1.03
CA LEU A 454 15.80 29.45 1.27
C LEU A 454 15.27 30.14 0.01
N ALA A 455 15.89 29.93 -1.16
CA ALA A 455 15.59 30.61 -2.42
C ALA A 455 14.33 30.08 -3.15
N HIS A 456 13.38 29.51 -2.39
CA HIS A 456 12.10 29.06 -2.93
C HIS A 456 11.15 30.24 -3.19
N ARG A 457 10.37 30.12 -4.26
CA ARG A 457 9.36 31.12 -4.66
C ARG A 457 8.24 30.48 -5.46
N LEU A 458 7.06 31.09 -5.43
CA LEU A 458 5.97 30.75 -6.34
C LEU A 458 5.77 31.90 -7.33
N LEU A 459 5.64 31.58 -8.61
CA LEU A 459 5.10 32.49 -9.61
C LEU A 459 3.62 32.17 -9.80
N LEU A 460 2.76 33.16 -9.57
CA LEU A 460 1.32 33.05 -9.73
C LEU A 460 0.96 33.57 -11.13
N GLU A 461 0.51 32.69 -12.02
CA GLU A 461 0.18 32.99 -13.41
C GLU A 461 -1.24 32.54 -13.74
N GLY A 462 -2.22 33.42 -13.50
CA GLY A 462 -3.63 33.13 -13.75
C GLY A 462 -4.13 31.94 -12.91
N GLU A 463 -4.51 30.85 -13.58
CA GLU A 463 -4.96 29.61 -12.93
C GLU A 463 -3.81 28.61 -12.64
N GLN A 464 -2.55 29.04 -12.76
CA GLN A 464 -1.37 28.20 -12.53
C GLN A 464 -0.45 28.81 -11.47
N VAL A 465 0.25 27.91 -10.78
CA VAL A 465 1.33 28.23 -9.84
C VAL A 465 2.58 27.50 -10.29
N ILE A 466 3.68 28.24 -10.47
CA ILE A 466 4.98 27.66 -10.77
C ILE A 466 5.83 27.74 -9.51
N TRP A 467 6.06 26.60 -8.87
CA TRP A 467 7.03 26.48 -7.80
C TRP A 467 8.44 26.47 -8.39
N ILE A 468 9.25 27.45 -7.99
CA ILE A 468 10.67 27.46 -8.27
C ILE A 468 11.40 27.10 -6.99
N ASP A 469 12.08 25.95 -7.03
CA ASP A 469 12.76 25.39 -5.87
C ASP A 469 14.14 26.04 -5.62
N GLN A 470 14.81 25.61 -4.55
CA GLN A 470 16.14 26.05 -4.15
C GLN A 470 17.23 25.75 -5.20
N GLU A 471 16.97 24.88 -6.18
CA GLU A 471 17.87 24.55 -7.29
C GLU A 471 17.51 25.30 -8.58
N ASN A 472 16.58 26.27 -8.52
CA ASN A 472 15.99 26.96 -9.66
C ASN A 472 15.21 26.07 -10.64
N ARG A 473 14.81 24.86 -10.23
CA ARG A 473 13.93 24.02 -11.03
C ARG A 473 12.49 24.50 -10.92
N ARG A 474 11.73 24.34 -12.00
CA ARG A 474 10.35 24.81 -12.15
C ARG A 474 9.40 23.63 -12.16
N THR A 475 8.43 23.63 -11.26
CA THR A 475 7.34 22.65 -11.18
C THR A 475 6.02 23.40 -11.26
N THR A 476 5.21 23.08 -12.26
CA THR A 476 3.92 23.73 -12.48
C THR A 476 2.80 22.94 -11.82
N PHE A 477 1.93 23.65 -11.11
CA PHE A 477 0.67 23.15 -10.55
C PHE A 477 -0.49 24.02 -11.05
N PRO A 478 -1.70 23.46 -11.20
CA PRO A 478 -2.92 24.27 -11.16
C PRO A 478 -3.01 25.03 -9.82
N LEU A 479 -3.60 26.22 -9.82
CA LEU A 479 -3.81 27.00 -8.60
C LEU A 479 -4.81 26.28 -7.67
N PRO A 480 -4.40 25.91 -6.43
CA PRO A 480 -5.32 25.30 -5.46
C PRO A 480 -6.50 26.21 -5.14
N ASN A 481 -7.66 25.60 -4.91
CA ASN A 481 -8.89 26.31 -4.52
C ASN A 481 -9.75 25.41 -3.62
N ALA A 482 -10.89 25.93 -3.15
CA ALA A 482 -11.77 25.20 -2.23
C ALA A 482 -12.28 23.85 -2.79
N GLN A 483 -12.35 23.68 -4.12
CA GLN A 483 -12.73 22.40 -4.75
C GLN A 483 -11.56 21.43 -4.89
N ARG A 484 -10.33 21.96 -5.02
CA ARG A 484 -9.08 21.21 -5.17
C ARG A 484 -8.03 21.75 -4.20
N PRO A 485 -8.19 21.49 -2.90
CA PRO A 485 -7.34 22.09 -1.87
C PRO A 485 -5.95 21.46 -1.81
N ALA A 486 -5.75 20.28 -2.40
CA ALA A 486 -4.48 19.57 -2.45
C ALA A 486 -4.27 19.02 -3.87
N ILE A 487 -3.16 19.38 -4.50
CA ILE A 487 -2.81 18.93 -5.84
C ILE A 487 -1.41 18.30 -5.79
N HIS A 488 -1.33 17.05 -6.21
CA HIS A 488 -0.10 16.29 -6.30
C HIS A 488 0.54 16.46 -7.69
N ASN A 489 1.85 16.25 -7.75
CA ASN A 489 2.58 16.02 -8.99
C ASN A 489 3.45 14.79 -8.77
N SER A 490 2.92 13.64 -9.21
CA SER A 490 3.53 12.33 -9.01
C SER A 490 4.91 12.20 -9.66
N LEU A 491 5.16 12.85 -10.81
CA LEU A 491 6.46 12.83 -11.48
C LEU A 491 7.51 13.67 -10.75
N ALA A 492 7.14 14.88 -10.30
CA ALA A 492 8.02 15.74 -9.51
C ALA A 492 8.16 15.29 -8.04
N ARG A 493 7.33 14.33 -7.59
CA ARG A 493 7.22 13.86 -6.20
C ARG A 493 6.98 15.02 -5.22
N ALA A 494 6.16 15.97 -5.63
CA ALA A 494 5.83 17.17 -4.87
C ALA A 494 4.31 17.37 -4.83
N ALA A 495 3.84 18.20 -3.91
CA ALA A 495 2.43 18.57 -3.80
C ALA A 495 2.28 20.02 -3.35
N ILE A 496 1.18 20.65 -3.73
CA ILE A 496 0.80 21.98 -3.29
C ILE A 496 -0.58 21.94 -2.61
N TYR A 497 -0.73 22.69 -1.52
CA TYR A 497 -1.91 22.73 -0.67
C TYR A 497 -2.36 24.15 -0.42
N LEU A 498 -3.66 24.33 -0.23
CA LEU A 498 -4.23 25.53 0.40
C LEU A 498 -3.96 25.46 1.91
N GLY A 499 -3.34 26.51 2.46
CA GLY A 499 -3.06 26.63 3.89
C GLY A 499 -4.31 26.94 4.72
N THR A 500 -4.16 26.93 6.04
CA THR A 500 -5.26 27.29 6.97
C THR A 500 -5.51 28.79 7.02
N GLU A 501 -4.48 29.57 6.70
CA GLU A 501 -4.56 31.03 6.65
C GLU A 501 -5.03 31.51 5.26
N PRO A 502 -5.75 32.64 5.18
CA PRO A 502 -6.11 33.23 3.90
C PRO A 502 -4.87 33.47 3.04
N ASP A 503 -4.95 33.10 1.76
CA ASP A 503 -3.90 33.26 0.74
C ASP A 503 -2.57 32.53 1.05
N GLU A 504 -2.57 31.60 2.00
CA GLU A 504 -1.42 30.73 2.25
C GLU A 504 -1.41 29.55 1.27
N LEU A 505 -0.28 29.35 0.62
CA LEU A 505 0.00 28.16 -0.17
C LEU A 505 1.13 27.39 0.49
N ILE A 506 0.97 26.07 0.62
CA ILE A 506 1.96 25.19 1.23
C ILE A 506 2.48 24.24 0.16
N VAL A 507 3.80 24.09 0.04
CA VAL A 507 4.42 23.11 -0.87
C VAL A 507 5.11 22.02 -0.05
N ALA A 508 4.81 20.77 -0.36
CA ALA A 508 5.59 19.61 0.09
C ALA A 508 6.52 19.16 -1.04
N GLN A 509 7.80 19.04 -0.72
CA GLN A 509 8.84 18.60 -1.65
C GLN A 509 9.29 17.16 -1.33
N PRO A 510 9.96 16.45 -2.26
CA PRO A 510 10.40 15.09 -2.01
C PRO A 510 11.45 15.01 -0.89
N GLY A 511 11.25 14.06 0.03
CA GLY A 511 12.18 13.74 1.11
C GLY A 511 11.46 13.44 2.41
N GLU A 512 11.82 12.35 3.09
CA GLU A 512 11.11 11.86 4.29
C GLU A 512 11.18 12.85 5.48
N GLN A 513 12.20 13.71 5.49
CA GLN A 513 12.41 14.78 6.47
C GLN A 513 12.34 16.18 5.85
N ALA A 514 11.83 16.30 4.63
CA ALA A 514 11.72 17.60 3.98
C ALA A 514 10.66 18.47 4.67
N PRO A 515 10.95 19.75 4.96
CA PRO A 515 9.97 20.63 5.56
C PRO A 515 8.87 21.02 4.55
N PHE A 516 7.67 21.26 5.06
CA PHE A 516 6.61 21.96 4.36
C PHE A 516 6.99 23.44 4.22
N LEU A 517 6.87 23.96 3.01
CA LEU A 517 7.25 25.32 2.66
C LEU A 517 5.99 26.19 2.59
N HIS A 518 5.90 27.21 3.43
CA HIS A 518 4.73 28.10 3.50
C HIS A 518 4.99 29.37 2.70
N PHE A 519 4.02 29.76 1.86
CA PHE A 519 4.09 30.92 1.01
C PHE A 519 2.89 31.84 1.20
N ARG A 520 3.12 33.15 1.07
CA ARG A 520 2.08 34.17 0.87
C ARG A 520 2.53 35.11 -0.23
N ASP A 521 1.62 35.47 -1.14
CA ASP A 521 1.91 36.33 -2.30
C ASP A 521 3.13 35.87 -3.12
N GLY A 522 3.35 34.56 -3.20
CA GLY A 522 4.48 33.94 -3.88
C GLY A 522 5.82 33.94 -3.14
N HIS A 523 5.87 34.52 -1.93
CA HIS A 523 7.08 34.60 -1.12
C HIS A 523 7.07 33.59 0.02
N LEU A 524 8.20 32.90 0.25
CA LEU A 524 8.38 31.99 1.38
C LEU A 524 8.29 32.78 2.71
N THR A 525 7.45 32.32 3.64
CA THR A 525 7.17 32.95 4.94
C THR A 525 7.54 32.07 6.12
N ALA A 526 7.51 30.75 5.96
CA ALA A 526 7.89 29.81 7.01
C ALA A 526 8.22 28.42 6.44
N LEU A 527 8.84 27.60 7.27
CA LEU A 527 9.05 26.18 7.06
C LEU A 527 8.46 25.43 8.26
N SER A 528 7.79 24.30 8.05
CA SER A 528 7.29 23.46 9.15
C SER A 528 7.56 21.98 8.91
N ASP A 529 7.48 21.17 9.97
CA ASP A 529 7.48 19.72 9.86
C ASP A 529 6.08 19.12 10.13
N ARG A 530 5.98 17.79 10.05
CA ARG A 530 4.74 17.04 10.34
C ARG A 530 4.23 17.18 11.78
N TYR A 531 5.03 17.74 12.68
CA TYR A 531 4.70 17.95 14.09
C TYR A 531 4.40 19.43 14.40
N ASP A 532 4.30 20.26 13.36
CA ASP A 532 4.07 21.72 13.46
C ASP A 532 5.21 22.46 14.19
N ASN A 533 6.43 21.90 14.21
CA ASN A 533 7.62 22.68 14.56
C ASN A 533 7.90 23.65 13.40
N ARG A 534 8.00 24.95 13.68
CA ARG A 534 8.01 25.99 12.64
C ARG A 534 9.24 26.89 12.72
N LEU A 535 9.88 27.10 11.57
CA LEU A 535 10.88 28.15 11.36
C LEU A 535 10.21 29.33 10.66
N THR A 536 10.36 30.53 11.21
CA THR A 536 9.68 31.73 10.69
C THR A 536 10.67 32.65 9.97
N ILE A 537 10.26 33.19 8.83
CA ILE A 537 11.08 34.09 8.02
C ILE A 537 10.73 35.54 8.30
N GLN A 538 11.76 36.36 8.50
CA GLN A 538 11.67 37.82 8.50
C GLN A 538 12.37 38.36 7.24
N ARG A 539 11.85 39.46 6.69
CA ARG A 539 12.40 40.11 5.50
C ARG A 539 12.82 41.54 5.81
N ASN A 540 13.83 42.01 5.08
CA ASN A 540 14.23 43.42 5.10
C ASN A 540 13.26 44.29 4.28
N ILE A 541 13.48 45.60 4.25
CA ILE A 541 12.66 46.56 3.50
C ILE A 541 12.71 46.37 1.97
N HIS A 542 13.69 45.63 1.46
CA HIS A 542 13.84 45.30 0.03
C HIS A 542 13.17 43.97 -0.33
N GLY A 543 12.59 43.29 0.67
CA GLY A 543 11.94 41.99 0.51
C GLY A 543 12.90 40.80 0.54
N ASP A 544 14.20 40.99 0.80
CA ASP A 544 15.14 39.87 0.94
C ASP A 544 15.01 39.24 2.34
N ILE A 545 15.22 37.93 2.45
CA ILE A 545 15.11 37.20 3.72
C ILE A 545 16.24 37.66 4.65
N SER A 546 15.92 38.33 5.76
CA SER A 546 16.91 38.85 6.71
C SER A 546 17.15 37.92 7.90
N ARG A 547 16.16 37.11 8.28
CA ARG A 547 16.28 36.18 9.41
C ARG A 547 15.42 34.92 9.24
N LEU A 548 15.95 33.78 9.65
CA LEU A 548 15.24 32.52 9.86
C LEU A 548 15.26 32.19 11.36
N ASP A 549 14.13 32.30 12.04
CA ASP A 549 13.99 32.14 13.49
C ASP A 549 13.38 30.78 13.82
N ASN A 550 13.96 30.04 14.78
CA ASN A 550 13.45 28.75 15.23
C ASN A 550 12.39 28.82 16.34
N GLY A 551 12.01 30.02 16.78
CA GLY A 551 11.03 30.24 17.85
C GLY A 551 11.51 29.84 19.25
N ALA A 552 12.76 29.43 19.38
CA ALA A 552 13.40 28.99 20.62
C ALA A 552 14.65 29.83 20.95
N GLY A 553 14.68 31.08 20.48
CA GLY A 553 15.74 32.05 20.78
C GLY A 553 17.06 31.77 20.04
N ARG A 554 17.01 31.08 18.89
CA ARG A 554 18.11 30.95 17.93
C ARG A 554 17.62 31.30 16.53
N ALA A 555 18.49 31.89 15.74
CA ALA A 555 18.17 32.26 14.37
C ALA A 555 19.40 32.27 13.48
N LEU A 556 19.18 32.16 12.17
CA LEU A 556 20.16 32.57 11.17
C LEU A 556 19.84 33.97 10.68
N GLN A 557 20.80 34.88 10.73
CA GLN A 557 20.73 36.18 10.08
C GLN A 557 21.45 36.14 8.74
N LEU A 558 20.79 36.65 7.71
CA LEU A 558 21.32 36.79 6.38
C LEU A 558 21.62 38.27 6.14
N ARG A 559 22.90 38.60 5.92
CA ARG A 559 23.35 39.99 5.68
C ARG A 559 23.59 40.23 4.21
N TYR A 560 23.09 41.36 3.71
CA TYR A 560 23.16 41.69 2.30
C TYR A 560 23.90 43.01 2.07
N GLU A 561 24.61 43.09 0.95
CA GLU A 561 25.12 44.32 0.36
C GLU A 561 24.69 44.35 -1.11
N GLN A 562 24.07 45.45 -1.57
CA GLN A 562 23.57 45.59 -2.95
C GLN A 562 22.68 44.42 -3.42
N ARG A 563 21.90 43.83 -2.49
CA ARG A 563 21.04 42.65 -2.69
C ARG A 563 21.79 41.31 -2.86
N HIS A 564 23.10 41.28 -2.69
CA HIS A 564 23.89 40.04 -2.60
C HIS A 564 24.13 39.65 -1.15
N LEU A 565 23.92 38.37 -0.82
CA LEU A 565 24.20 37.82 0.50
C LEU A 565 25.71 37.84 0.73
N ILE A 566 26.17 38.60 1.72
CA ILE A 566 27.60 38.73 2.06
C ILE A 566 27.99 37.90 3.28
N ALA A 567 27.03 37.51 4.13
CA ALA A 567 27.31 36.64 5.26
C ALA A 567 26.06 35.95 5.80
N LEU A 568 26.29 34.79 6.43
CA LEU A 568 25.35 34.04 7.23
C LEU A 568 25.84 34.03 8.67
N ASP A 569 25.04 34.57 9.59
CA ASP A 569 25.39 34.65 11.01
C ASP A 569 24.42 33.80 11.85
N TYR A 570 24.96 33.03 12.78
CA TYR A 570 24.19 32.37 13.83
C TYR A 570 23.95 33.35 14.98
N GLN A 571 22.68 33.57 15.32
CA GLN A 571 22.24 34.50 16.35
C GLN A 571 21.55 33.80 17.52
N SER A 572 21.66 34.42 18.69
CA SER A 572 20.85 34.06 19.86
C SER A 572 20.07 35.25 20.40
N PHE A 573 18.90 34.97 20.98
CA PHE A 573 18.01 35.98 21.54
C PHE A 573 18.37 36.27 23.01
N HIS A 574 18.59 37.55 23.31
CA HIS A 574 18.86 38.11 24.62
C HIS A 574 17.89 39.28 24.85
N PRO A 575 17.02 39.26 25.88
CA PRO A 575 16.09 40.36 26.11
C PRO A 575 16.77 41.74 26.13
N ALA A 576 16.28 42.66 25.31
CA ALA A 576 16.76 44.03 25.18
C ALA A 576 15.59 45.02 25.06
N LEU A 577 15.89 46.33 25.03
CA LEU A 577 14.87 47.39 24.93
C LEU A 577 14.17 47.40 23.57
N THR A 578 14.86 46.98 22.51
CA THR A 578 14.31 46.85 21.15
C THR A 578 14.50 45.43 20.63
N LEU A 579 13.66 45.02 19.68
CA LEU A 579 13.72 43.66 19.10
C LEU A 579 15.02 43.44 18.31
N ASP A 580 15.58 44.48 17.69
CA ASP A 580 16.84 44.39 16.94
C ASP A 580 18.05 44.24 17.86
N GLU A 581 18.10 44.98 18.98
CA GLU A 581 19.15 44.82 20.00
C GLU A 581 19.06 43.48 20.74
N ALA A 582 17.90 42.82 20.66
CA ALA A 582 17.68 41.56 21.34
C ALA A 582 18.36 40.38 20.64
N TRP A 583 18.73 40.51 19.36
CA TRP A 583 19.44 39.46 18.65
C TRP A 583 20.94 39.75 18.62
N ARG A 584 21.74 38.81 19.11
CA ARG A 584 23.21 38.91 19.09
C ARG A 584 23.79 37.84 18.20
N THR A 585 24.70 38.25 17.32
CA THR A 585 25.50 37.32 16.52
C THR A 585 26.52 36.64 17.41
N GLU A 586 26.44 35.31 17.49
CA GLU A 586 27.38 34.46 18.22
C GLU A 586 28.53 34.01 17.33
N GLN A 587 28.23 33.72 16.06
CA GLN A 587 29.20 33.22 15.09
C GLN A 587 28.79 33.61 13.67
N THR A 588 29.75 34.05 12.85
CA THR A 588 29.58 34.07 11.40
C THR A 588 29.89 32.68 10.85
N LEU A 589 28.90 32.04 10.26
CA LEU A 589 28.98 30.68 9.72
C LEU A 589 29.62 30.64 8.33
N ALA A 590 29.30 31.64 7.51
CA ALA A 590 29.87 31.79 6.18
C ALA A 590 29.91 33.26 5.75
N THR A 591 30.87 33.59 4.90
CA THR A 591 31.06 34.90 4.27
C THR A 591 31.24 34.74 2.78
N TYR A 592 30.72 35.68 2.00
CA TYR A 592 30.70 35.60 0.54
C TYR A 592 31.25 36.88 -0.09
N ARG A 593 32.09 36.73 -1.11
CA ARG A 593 32.64 37.86 -1.88
C ARG A 593 32.36 37.70 -3.37
N TYR A 594 32.05 38.83 -3.99
CA TYR A 594 31.69 38.92 -5.39
C TYR A 594 32.70 39.74 -6.18
N ASP A 595 32.81 39.47 -7.48
CA ASP A 595 33.49 40.36 -8.40
C ASP A 595 32.57 41.47 -8.93
N ALA A 596 33.12 42.37 -9.75
CA ALA A 596 32.38 43.48 -10.35
C ALA A 596 31.26 43.04 -11.34
N ARG A 597 31.16 41.74 -11.65
CA ARG A 597 30.10 41.16 -12.50
C ARG A 597 29.08 40.36 -11.68
N SER A 598 29.09 40.51 -10.36
CA SER A 598 28.20 39.79 -9.43
C SER A 598 28.37 38.27 -9.51
N ARG A 599 29.57 37.79 -9.81
CA ARG A 599 29.92 36.37 -9.71
C ARG A 599 30.50 36.10 -8.33
N LEU A 600 30.02 35.05 -7.67
CA LEU A 600 30.62 34.59 -6.41
C LEU A 600 32.04 34.10 -6.70
N VAL A 601 33.03 34.70 -6.04
CA VAL A 601 34.45 34.39 -6.24
C VAL A 601 35.12 33.80 -5.00
N GLU A 602 34.48 33.91 -3.83
CA GLU A 602 34.99 33.39 -2.57
C GLU A 602 33.84 33.14 -1.59
N ALA A 603 33.94 32.02 -0.87
CA ALA A 603 33.09 31.70 0.26
C ALA A 603 33.95 31.05 1.36
N THR A 604 33.95 31.65 2.56
CA THR A 604 34.80 31.23 3.69
C THR A 604 34.04 31.15 5.00
#